data_AF-A0A1G4FNJ8-F1
#
_entry.id   AF-A0A1G4FNJ8-F1
#
_cell.length_a   1.000
_cell.length_b   1.000
_cell.length_c   1.000
_cell.angle_alpha   90.00
_cell.angle_beta   90.00
_cell.angle_gamma   90.00
#
_symmetry.space_group_name_H-M   'P 1'
#
loop_
_entity.id
_entity.type
_entity.pdbx_description
1 polymer ?
#
loop_
_entity_poly.entity_id
_entity_poly.type
_entity_poly.pdbx_seq_one_letter_code
_entity_poly.pdbx_strand_id
1 'polypeptide(L)'
;MIQVAVICGNNKMQRMRLESLGLRNLKVFGFVENIDELYKISYCMITKSGGITLSEALAVQIPLIIVKPVPGQEKENALYFERKGAAIIANNWYQIVKSTLELINNTDLMNTMKENMGKMYIKSSSEKIVDDVVESIKSKEIMQILG
;
A
#
# COMPACT_ATOMS: atom_id res chain seq x y z
N MET A 1 8.99 10.14 -19.92
CA MET A 1 8.15 9.01 -20.38
C MET A 1 7.77 8.18 -19.16
N ILE A 2 6.49 7.84 -18.98
CA ILE A 2 6.02 7.06 -17.81
C ILE A 2 6.30 5.57 -18.04
N GLN A 3 6.93 4.92 -17.05
CA GLN A 3 7.11 3.47 -16.99
C GLN A 3 6.08 2.86 -16.04
N VAL A 4 5.49 1.73 -16.43
CA VAL A 4 4.50 1.02 -15.62
C VAL A 4 5.05 -0.36 -15.25
N ALA A 5 5.24 -0.58 -13.95
CA ALA A 5 5.54 -1.90 -13.40
C ALA A 5 4.24 -2.57 -12.94
N VAL A 6 3.95 -3.77 -13.43
CA VAL A 6 2.78 -4.56 -13.02
C VAL A 6 3.23 -5.86 -12.36
N ILE A 7 2.77 -6.09 -11.13
CA ILE A 7 3.06 -7.30 -10.37
C ILE A 7 1.84 -8.22 -10.43
N CYS A 8 1.97 -9.37 -11.09
CA CYS A 8 0.90 -10.36 -11.22
C CYS A 8 0.90 -11.40 -10.09
N GLY A 9 1.90 -11.39 -9.20
CA GLY A 9 2.06 -12.41 -8.18
C GLY A 9 2.11 -13.81 -8.80
N ASN A 10 1.34 -14.74 -8.25
CA ASN A 10 1.26 -16.11 -8.76
C ASN A 10 0.33 -16.27 -9.99
N ASN A 11 -0.28 -15.19 -10.51
CA ASN A 11 -1.18 -15.25 -11.65
C ASN A 11 -0.42 -15.30 -12.98
N LYS A 12 0.05 -16.50 -13.35
CA LYS A 12 0.79 -16.76 -14.59
C LYS A 12 0.01 -16.38 -15.85
N MET A 13 -1.31 -16.61 -15.86
CA MET A 13 -2.16 -16.31 -17.02
C MET A 13 -2.22 -14.80 -17.31
N GLN A 14 -2.47 -13.98 -16.29
CA GLN A 14 -2.49 -12.52 -16.45
C GLN A 14 -1.10 -11.97 -16.82
N ARG A 15 -0.04 -12.54 -16.24
CA ARG A 15 1.33 -12.19 -16.61
C ARG A 15 1.60 -12.38 -18.10
N MET A 16 1.37 -13.57 -18.62
CA MET A 16 1.59 -13.87 -20.05
C MET A 16 0.75 -12.97 -20.97
N ARG A 17 -0.50 -12.68 -20.57
CA ARG A 17 -1.39 -11.78 -21.32
C ARG A 17 -0.88 -10.34 -21.37
N LEU A 18 -0.27 -9.84 -20.30
CA LEU A 18 0.28 -8.49 -20.26
C LEU A 18 1.63 -8.41 -20.98
N GLU A 19 2.47 -9.44 -20.85
CA GLU A 19 3.75 -9.54 -21.58
C GLU A 19 3.53 -9.56 -23.10
N SER A 20 2.47 -10.24 -23.58
CA SER A 20 2.17 -10.32 -25.02
C SER A 20 1.74 -9.00 -25.65
N LEU A 21 1.43 -7.96 -24.86
CA LEU A 21 1.13 -6.62 -25.39
C LEU A 21 2.35 -5.93 -26.01
N GLY A 22 3.58 -6.37 -25.68
CA GLY A 22 4.81 -5.86 -26.30
C GLY A 22 5.07 -4.36 -26.08
N LEU A 23 4.47 -3.75 -25.04
CA LEU A 23 4.57 -2.33 -24.78
C LEU A 23 5.95 -1.98 -24.20
N ARG A 24 6.66 -1.05 -24.85
CA ARG A 24 8.03 -0.62 -24.46
C ARG A 24 8.13 -0.01 -23.06
N ASN A 25 7.03 0.54 -22.55
CA ASN A 25 6.96 1.19 -21.25
C ASN A 25 6.20 0.37 -20.19
N LEU A 26 5.99 -0.92 -20.45
CA LEU A 26 5.37 -1.87 -19.53
C LEU A 26 6.41 -2.91 -19.10
N LYS A 27 6.56 -3.09 -17.79
CA LYS A 27 7.32 -4.19 -17.21
C LYS A 27 6.41 -5.05 -16.35
N VAL A 28 6.34 -6.33 -16.69
CA VAL A 28 5.44 -7.29 -16.04
C VAL A 28 6.27 -8.25 -15.20
N PHE A 29 5.89 -8.40 -13.94
CA PHE A 29 6.54 -9.25 -12.96
C PHE A 29 5.57 -10.37 -12.52
N GLY A 30 6.14 -11.51 -12.13
CA GLY A 30 5.40 -12.56 -11.43
C GLY A 30 5.33 -12.27 -9.93
N PHE A 31 5.62 -13.28 -9.11
CA PHE A 31 5.93 -13.09 -7.71
C PHE A 31 7.28 -12.37 -7.56
N VAL A 32 7.36 -11.41 -6.64
CA VAL A 32 8.57 -10.62 -6.36
C VAL A 32 8.85 -10.76 -4.87
N GLU A 33 9.99 -11.35 -4.52
CA GLU A 33 10.39 -11.55 -3.12
C GLU A 33 10.73 -10.21 -2.45
N ASN A 34 11.54 -9.37 -3.10
CA ASN A 34 11.93 -8.05 -2.60
C ASN A 34 11.03 -6.95 -3.16
N ILE A 35 9.72 -7.01 -2.86
CA ILE A 35 8.74 -6.05 -3.39
C ILE A 35 9.02 -4.61 -2.94
N ASP A 36 9.68 -4.43 -1.80
CA ASP A 36 10.03 -3.13 -1.24
C ASP A 36 11.01 -2.35 -2.13
N GLU A 37 11.91 -3.03 -2.85
CA GLU A 37 12.79 -2.41 -3.83
C GLU A 37 11.99 -1.75 -4.96
N LEU A 38 10.94 -2.42 -5.45
CA LEU A 38 10.04 -1.86 -6.46
C LEU A 38 9.25 -0.67 -5.91
N TYR A 39 8.78 -0.74 -4.67
CA TYR A 39 8.09 0.39 -4.05
C TYR A 39 9.00 1.62 -3.92
N LYS A 40 10.25 1.45 -3.47
CA LYS A 40 11.20 2.55 -3.25
C LYS A 40 11.55 3.33 -4.53
N ILE A 41 11.53 2.68 -5.69
CA ILE A 41 11.80 3.32 -6.99
C ILE A 41 10.53 3.83 -7.69
N SER A 42 9.35 3.56 -7.12
CA SER A 42 8.07 3.91 -7.74
C SER A 42 7.57 5.27 -7.25
N TYR A 43 6.99 6.04 -8.17
CA TYR A 43 6.46 7.37 -7.87
C TYR A 43 5.10 7.32 -7.16
N CYS A 44 4.24 6.40 -7.59
CA CYS A 44 2.95 6.13 -6.98
C CYS A 44 2.56 4.67 -7.22
N MET A 45 1.60 4.18 -6.43
CA MET A 45 1.14 2.80 -6.49
C MET A 45 -0.37 2.71 -6.69
N ILE A 46 -0.79 1.90 -7.66
CA ILE A 46 -2.19 1.61 -7.95
C ILE A 46 -2.50 0.22 -7.39
N THR A 47 -3.38 0.12 -6.39
CA THR A 47 -3.62 -1.17 -5.70
C THR A 47 -5.01 -1.27 -5.06
N LYS A 48 -5.35 -2.44 -4.52
CA LYS A 48 -6.46 -2.62 -3.58
C LYS A 48 -6.06 -2.19 -2.17
N SER A 49 -7.04 -2.01 -1.29
CA SER A 49 -6.85 -1.56 0.10
C SER A 49 -6.63 -2.70 1.11
N GLY A 50 -5.81 -3.68 0.73
CA GLY A 50 -5.39 -4.75 1.65
C GLY A 50 -4.50 -4.19 2.77
N GLY A 51 -4.80 -4.52 4.04
CA GLY A 51 -4.16 -3.88 5.19
C GLY A 51 -2.63 -4.04 5.25
N ILE A 52 -2.10 -5.20 4.86
CA ILE A 52 -0.65 -5.46 4.81
C ILE A 52 0.00 -4.57 3.75
N THR A 53 -0.50 -4.61 2.52
CA THR A 53 -0.02 -3.80 1.40
C THR A 53 -0.06 -2.30 1.69
N LEU A 54 -1.12 -1.83 2.34
CA LEU A 54 -1.22 -0.44 2.78
C LEU A 54 -0.17 -0.08 3.83
N SER A 55 0.14 -1.00 4.74
CA SER A 55 1.18 -0.83 5.77
C SER A 55 2.58 -0.79 5.16
N GLU A 56 2.86 -1.65 4.17
CA GLU A 56 4.10 -1.61 3.39
C GLU A 56 4.26 -0.27 2.66
N ALA A 57 3.18 0.21 2.02
CA ALA A 57 3.18 1.49 1.34
C ALA A 57 3.44 2.65 2.30
N LEU A 58 2.88 2.63 3.52
CA LEU A 58 3.19 3.60 4.58
C LEU A 58 4.66 3.58 4.97
N ALA A 59 5.26 2.40 5.11
CA ALA A 59 6.65 2.26 5.54
C ALA A 59 7.64 2.91 4.55
N VAL A 60 7.34 2.86 3.25
CA VAL A 60 8.15 3.46 2.18
C VAL A 60 7.59 4.79 1.65
N GLN A 61 6.48 5.26 2.20
CA GLN A 61 5.80 6.51 1.86
C GLN A 61 5.56 6.66 0.34
N ILE A 62 4.97 5.65 -0.30
CA ILE A 62 4.58 5.68 -1.71
C ILE A 62 3.11 6.07 -1.86
N PRO A 63 2.79 7.25 -2.44
CA PRO A 63 1.39 7.68 -2.58
C PRO A 63 0.50 6.69 -3.35
N LEU A 64 -0.73 6.56 -2.88
CA LEU A 64 -1.63 5.47 -3.26
C LEU A 64 -2.80 5.96 -4.12
N ILE A 65 -3.12 5.16 -5.14
CA ILE A 65 -4.40 5.20 -5.86
C ILE A 65 -5.10 3.87 -5.58
N ILE A 66 -6.17 3.92 -4.79
CA ILE A 66 -6.90 2.73 -4.36
C ILE A 66 -8.03 2.44 -5.33
N VAL A 67 -8.03 1.24 -5.93
CA VAL A 67 -8.99 0.88 -6.98
C VAL A 67 -10.20 0.15 -6.41
N LYS A 68 -11.40 0.68 -6.69
CA LYS A 68 -12.71 0.03 -6.46
C LYS A 68 -12.77 -0.77 -5.13
N PRO A 69 -12.62 -0.11 -3.97
CA PRO A 69 -12.61 -0.81 -2.70
C PRO A 69 -13.95 -1.55 -2.49
N VAL A 70 -13.85 -2.82 -2.10
CA VAL A 70 -15.03 -3.69 -1.89
C VAL A 70 -15.60 -3.52 -0.47
N PRO A 71 -16.90 -3.79 -0.25
CA PRO A 71 -17.52 -3.70 1.07
C PRO A 71 -16.76 -4.49 2.16
N GLY A 72 -16.80 -3.99 3.39
CA GLY A 72 -16.08 -4.55 4.54
C GLY A 72 -14.76 -3.83 4.80
N GLN A 73 -13.76 -4.57 5.32
CA GLN A 73 -12.48 -4.02 5.78
C GLN A 73 -11.72 -3.26 4.68
N GLU A 74 -11.78 -3.72 3.43
CA GLU A 74 -11.13 -3.02 2.31
C GLU A 74 -11.70 -1.61 2.10
N LYS A 75 -13.02 -1.42 2.20
CA LYS A 75 -13.65 -0.09 2.10
C LYS A 75 -13.27 0.79 3.29
N GLU A 76 -13.26 0.25 4.50
CA GLU A 76 -12.86 1.00 5.69
C GLU A 76 -11.42 1.48 5.60
N ASN A 77 -10.50 0.60 5.19
CA ASN A 77 -9.10 0.94 4.96
C ASN A 77 -8.95 2.04 3.90
N ALA A 78 -9.65 1.91 2.76
CA ALA A 78 -9.59 2.90 1.70
C ALA A 78 -10.04 4.29 2.17
N LEU A 79 -11.19 4.35 2.86
CA LEU A 79 -11.73 5.60 3.38
C LEU A 79 -10.85 6.18 4.50
N TYR A 80 -10.22 5.35 5.32
CA TYR A 80 -9.26 5.81 6.32
C TYR A 80 -8.05 6.49 5.69
N PHE A 81 -7.44 5.87 4.67
CA PHE A 81 -6.29 6.44 3.95
C PHE A 81 -6.66 7.71 3.17
N GLU A 82 -7.83 7.74 2.52
CA GLU A 82 -8.31 8.93 1.82
C GLU A 82 -8.56 10.10 2.78
N ARG A 83 -9.23 9.87 3.91
CA ARG A 83 -9.45 10.91 4.94
C ARG A 83 -8.16 11.45 5.54
N LYS A 84 -7.10 10.64 5.60
CA LYS A 84 -5.78 11.06 6.06
C LYS A 84 -4.97 11.77 4.97
N GLY A 85 -5.50 11.87 3.75
CA GLY A 85 -4.79 12.47 2.62
C GLY A 85 -3.59 11.64 2.17
N ALA A 86 -3.63 10.32 2.36
CA ALA A 86 -2.57 9.38 1.99
C ALA A 86 -2.93 8.52 0.75
N ALA A 87 -4.17 8.57 0.30
CA ALA A 87 -4.62 7.88 -0.91
C ALA A 87 -5.70 8.68 -1.65
N ILE A 88 -5.86 8.38 -2.95
CA ILE A 88 -6.99 8.79 -3.77
C ILE A 88 -7.81 7.53 -4.12
N ILE A 89 -9.13 7.54 -3.90
CA ILE A 89 -9.98 6.42 -4.31
C ILE A 89 -10.43 6.61 -5.77
N ALA A 90 -10.18 5.60 -6.60
CA ALA A 90 -10.59 5.56 -8.00
C ALA A 90 -11.55 4.39 -8.27
N ASN A 91 -12.76 4.70 -8.74
CA ASN A 91 -13.84 3.73 -8.95
C ASN A 91 -13.95 3.23 -10.39
N ASN A 92 -13.18 3.79 -11.33
CA ASN A 92 -13.17 3.37 -12.73
C ASN A 92 -11.82 3.73 -13.39
N TRP A 93 -11.60 3.22 -14.61
CA TRP A 93 -10.34 3.39 -15.33
C TRP A 93 -10.03 4.88 -15.61
N TYR A 94 -11.06 5.69 -15.88
CA TYR A 94 -10.89 7.11 -16.14
C TYR A 94 -10.37 7.83 -14.89
N GLN A 95 -10.92 7.54 -13.71
CA GLN A 95 -10.43 8.08 -12.45
C GLN A 95 -9.01 7.61 -12.15
N ILE A 96 -8.67 6.35 -12.40
CA ILE A 96 -7.29 5.85 -12.22
C ILE A 96 -6.32 6.68 -13.05
N VAL A 97 -6.59 6.84 -14.35
CA VAL A 97 -5.73 7.60 -15.26
C VAL A 97 -5.64 9.07 -14.84
N LYS A 98 -6.78 9.72 -14.58
CA LYS A 98 -6.84 11.12 -14.15
C LYS A 98 -6.02 11.35 -12.89
N SER A 99 -6.27 10.58 -11.83
CA SER A 99 -5.58 10.71 -10.56
C SER A 99 -4.09 10.38 -10.66
N THR A 100 -3.71 9.41 -11.51
CA THR A 100 -2.29 9.11 -11.75
C THR A 100 -1.57 10.29 -12.41
N LEU A 101 -2.18 10.89 -13.44
CA LEU A 101 -1.60 12.04 -14.14
C LEU A 101 -1.57 13.28 -13.25
N GLU A 102 -2.61 13.54 -12.46
CA GLU A 102 -2.64 14.62 -11.49
C GLU A 102 -1.51 14.47 -10.47
N LEU A 103 -1.36 13.29 -9.89
CA LEU A 103 -0.34 13.00 -8.89
C LEU A 103 1.09 13.10 -9.44
N ILE A 104 1.33 12.63 -10.67
CA ILE A 104 2.63 12.72 -11.34
C ILE A 104 3.00 14.15 -11.71
N ASN A 105 2.03 14.99 -12.06
CA ASN A 105 2.28 16.37 -12.47
C ASN A 105 2.15 17.40 -11.33
N ASN A 106 1.76 16.99 -10.13
CA ASN A 106 1.58 17.86 -8.98
C ASN A 106 2.52 17.46 -7.84
N THR A 107 3.71 18.08 -7.80
CA THR A 107 4.73 17.83 -6.77
C THR A 107 4.25 18.18 -5.36
N ASP A 108 3.40 19.21 -5.21
CA ASP A 108 2.89 19.62 -3.91
C ASP A 108 1.91 18.58 -3.34
N LEU A 109 1.01 18.07 -4.19
CA LEU A 109 0.10 16.97 -3.82
C LEU A 109 0.91 15.72 -3.43
N MET A 110 1.91 15.36 -4.23
CA MET A 110 2.81 14.24 -3.97
C MET A 110 3.51 14.36 -2.61
N ASN A 111 4.12 15.51 -2.33
CA ASN A 111 4.82 15.76 -1.07
C ASN A 111 3.84 15.75 0.12
N THR A 112 2.68 16.38 -0.03
CA THR A 112 1.64 16.39 1.01
C THR A 112 1.18 14.98 1.36
N MET A 113 0.95 14.12 0.35
CA MET A 113 0.58 12.72 0.57
C MET A 113 1.69 11.97 1.31
N LYS A 114 2.95 12.13 0.91
CA LYS A 114 4.10 11.51 1.58
C LYS A 114 4.24 11.94 3.05
N GLU A 115 4.09 13.23 3.33
CA GLU A 115 4.09 13.75 4.70
C GLU A 115 2.97 13.14 5.54
N ASN A 116 1.77 13.04 4.98
CA ASN A 116 0.63 12.42 5.66
C ASN A 116 0.87 10.93 5.93
N MET A 117 1.47 10.21 4.97
CA MET A 117 1.89 8.82 5.16
C MET A 117 2.93 8.70 6.29
N GLY A 118 3.89 9.62 6.35
CA GLY A 118 4.87 9.69 7.43
C GLY A 118 4.23 9.85 8.81
N LYS A 119 3.17 10.68 8.91
CA LYS A 119 2.40 10.87 10.17
C LYS A 119 1.59 9.63 10.56
N MET A 120 1.18 8.81 9.59
CA MET A 120 0.41 7.58 9.81
C MET A 120 1.29 6.38 10.16
N TYR A 121 2.55 6.38 9.73
CA TYR A 121 3.45 5.25 9.89
C TYR A 121 3.84 5.05 11.36
N ILE A 122 3.50 3.87 11.89
CA ILE A 122 3.92 3.45 13.23
C ILE A 122 5.20 2.64 13.10
N LYS A 123 6.34 3.28 13.39
CA LYS A 123 7.63 2.59 13.46
C LYS A 123 7.58 1.47 14.49
N SER A 124 8.22 0.34 14.17
CA SER A 124 8.41 -0.79 15.10
C SER A 124 7.09 -1.37 15.62
N SER A 125 6.06 -1.44 14.77
CA SER A 125 4.73 -1.93 15.18
C SER A 125 4.75 -3.39 15.63
N SER A 126 5.53 -4.25 14.97
CA SER A 126 5.75 -5.64 15.38
C SER A 126 6.36 -5.75 16.76
N GLU A 127 7.43 -5.00 17.03
CA GLU A 127 8.07 -4.99 18.37
C GLU A 127 7.09 -4.53 19.45
N LYS A 128 6.35 -3.43 19.20
CA LYS A 128 5.35 -2.93 20.15
C LYS A 128 4.26 -3.95 20.47
N ILE A 129 3.80 -4.70 19.47
CA ILE A 129 2.81 -5.76 19.67
C ILE A 129 3.41 -6.89 20.51
N VAL A 130 4.67 -7.28 20.26
CA VAL A 130 5.36 -8.29 21.06
C VAL A 130 5.49 -7.84 22.50
N ASP A 131 5.94 -6.61 22.75
CA ASP A 131 6.10 -6.05 24.09
C ASP A 131 4.77 -6.05 24.86
N ASP A 132 3.69 -5.57 24.25
CA ASP A 132 2.34 -5.54 24.84
C ASP A 132 1.80 -6.93 25.21
N VAL A 133 2.03 -7.92 24.34
CA VAL A 133 1.64 -9.31 24.58
C VAL A 133 2.46 -9.92 25.73
N VAL A 134 3.78 -9.69 25.76
CA VAL A 134 4.68 -10.19 26.81
C VAL A 134 4.32 -9.59 28.17
N GLU A 135 4.05 -8.28 28.23
CA GLU A 135 3.62 -7.61 29.47
C GLU A 135 2.27 -8.15 29.96
N SER A 136 1.30 -8.32 29.05
CA SER A 136 -0.02 -8.86 29.36
C SER A 136 0.04 -10.28 29.96
N ILE A 137 0.99 -11.12 29.52
CA ILE A 137 1.19 -12.46 30.08
C ILE A 137 1.76 -12.37 31.49
N LYS A 138 2.82 -11.56 31.70
CA LYS A 138 3.45 -11.39 33.02
C LYS A 138 2.48 -10.86 34.06
N SER A 139 1.61 -9.90 33.70
CA SER A 139 0.60 -9.38 34.62
C SER A 139 -0.42 -10.43 35.04
N LYS A 140 -0.82 -11.34 34.14
CA LYS A 140 -1.75 -12.44 34.47
C LYS A 140 -1.11 -13.48 35.40
N GLU A 141 0.16 -13.82 35.18
CA GLU A 141 0.90 -14.74 36.06
C GLU A 141 1.04 -14.16 37.48
N ILE A 142 1.34 -12.87 37.61
CA ILE A 142 1.40 -12.19 38.91
C ILE A 142 0.03 -12.20 39.61
N MET A 143 -1.07 -11.94 38.89
CA MET A 143 -2.41 -11.98 39.48
C MET A 143 -2.84 -13.39 39.91
N GLN A 144 -2.34 -14.45 39.26
CA GLN A 144 -2.58 -15.84 39.67
C GLN A 144 -1.79 -16.27 40.91
N ILE A 145 -0.64 -15.63 41.19
CA ILE A 145 0.18 -15.91 42.38
C ILE A 145 -0.37 -15.17 43.62
N LEU A 146 -1.03 -14.03 43.40
CA LEU A 146 -1.54 -13.15 44.47
C LEU A 146 -3.02 -13.38 44.84
N GLY A 147 -3.72 -14.29 44.14
CA GLY A 147 -5.10 -14.69 44.43
C GLY A 147 -5.18 -16.10 44.98
#